data_AF-A0A432FCR7-F1
#
_entry.id   AF-A0A432FCR7-F1
#
_cell.length_a   1.000
_cell.length_b   1.000
_cell.length_c   1.000
_cell.angle_alpha   90.00
_cell.angle_beta   90.00
_cell.angle_gamma   90.00
#
_symmetry.space_group_name_H-M   'P 1'
#
loop_
_entity.id
_entity.type
_entity.pdbx_description
1 polymer ?
#
loop_
_entity_poly.entity_id
_entity_poly.type
_entity_poly.pdbx_seq_one_letter_code
_entity_poly.pdbx_strand_id
1 'polypeptide(L)'
;MAFYTIGTGIGGGLVINGNLIYGQDGYAGEFGHGGNFQNEHECTCGLKHCIEPVSSATGIERALTKHFKKETTLESVAQDFINGDIKIKEIIKKALIPLAHHIATIELAINPEAIIIGGGPTAMGEPLRKLIEENVKEVQLDFISSSTPILLATTKNDAGVYGAAY
;
A
#
# COMPACT_ATOMS: atom_id res chain seq x y z
N MET A 1 4.18 11.54 9.75
CA MET A 1 3.69 10.93 8.49
C MET A 1 4.25 9.53 8.35
N ALA A 2 3.49 8.63 7.74
CA ALA A 2 3.99 7.33 7.29
C ALA A 2 3.83 7.24 5.77
N PHE A 3 4.90 6.84 5.09
CA PHE A 3 4.95 6.70 3.64
C PHE A 3 4.98 5.21 3.27
N TYR A 4 4.22 4.85 2.25
CA TYR A 4 4.23 3.53 1.63
C TYR A 4 4.56 3.68 0.15
N THR A 5 5.56 2.93 -0.30
CA THR A 5 5.82 2.76 -1.74
C THR A 5 5.24 1.44 -2.19
N ILE A 6 4.31 1.48 -3.14
CA ILE A 6 3.74 0.28 -3.73
C ILE A 6 4.34 0.13 -5.13
N GLY A 7 5.09 -0.93 -5.35
CA GLY A 7 5.73 -1.24 -6.63
C GLY A 7 5.84 -2.74 -6.80
N THR A 8 6.97 -3.23 -7.31
CA THR A 8 7.26 -4.67 -7.30
C THR A 8 7.15 -5.27 -5.91
N GLY A 9 7.54 -4.51 -4.89
CA GLY A 9 7.36 -4.82 -3.48
C GLY A 9 6.58 -3.74 -2.72
N ILE A 10 6.67 -3.76 -1.39
CA ILE A 10 6.17 -2.70 -0.51
C ILE A 10 7.30 -2.21 0.39
N GLY A 11 7.75 -0.98 0.15
CA GLY A 11 8.65 -0.27 1.06
C GLY A 11 7.89 0.74 1.91
N GLY A 12 8.51 1.20 3.00
CA GLY A 12 7.93 2.20 3.87
C GLY A 12 8.95 3.20 4.40
N GLY A 13 8.45 4.28 4.97
CA GLY A 13 9.26 5.32 5.60
C GLY A 13 8.46 6.09 6.64
N LEU A 14 9.15 6.57 7.67
CA LEU A 14 8.53 7.27 8.79
C LEU A 14 9.16 8.64 8.98
N VAL A 15 8.32 9.67 9.08
CA VAL A 15 8.74 11.01 9.46
C VAL A 15 8.02 11.39 10.75
N ILE A 16 8.78 11.58 11.83
CA ILE A 16 8.27 11.99 13.15
C ILE A 16 8.95 13.29 13.55
N ASN A 17 8.16 14.29 13.92
CA ASN A 17 8.65 15.64 14.28
C ASN A 17 9.59 16.24 13.23
N GLY A 18 9.29 16.03 11.94
CA GLY A 18 10.10 16.52 10.82
C GLY A 18 11.37 15.73 10.54
N ASN A 19 11.67 14.66 11.29
CA ASN A 19 12.86 13.85 11.11
C ASN A 19 12.53 12.50 10.49
N LEU A 20 13.34 12.07 9.52
CA LEU A 20 13.28 10.71 8.99
C LEU A 20 13.75 9.72 10.06
N ILE A 21 12.96 8.67 10.26
CA ILE A 21 13.22 7.65 11.26
C ILE A 21 13.82 6.43 10.58
N TYR A 22 15.07 6.14 10.94
CA TYR A 22 15.85 5.00 10.44
C TYR A 22 15.80 3.79 11.37
N GLY A 23 15.49 4.00 12.66
CA GLY A 23 15.72 2.99 13.69
C GLY A 23 17.21 2.83 14.00
N GLN A 24 17.55 1.86 14.86
CA GLN A 24 18.93 1.66 15.32
C GLN A 24 19.89 1.32 14.16
N ASP A 25 19.46 0.44 13.26
CA ASP A 25 20.28 -0.13 12.20
C ASP A 25 19.77 0.21 10.78
N GLY A 26 18.85 1.17 10.66
CA GLY A 26 18.33 1.61 9.35
C GLY A 26 17.13 0.83 8.82
N TYR A 27 16.57 -0.11 9.58
CA TYR A 27 15.45 -0.96 9.15
C TYR A 27 14.06 -0.46 9.53
N ALA A 28 13.92 0.74 10.09
CA ALA A 28 12.60 1.29 10.35
C ALA A 28 11.88 1.56 9.02
N GLY A 29 10.63 1.10 8.92
CA GLY A 29 9.84 1.28 7.71
C GLY A 29 9.80 0.08 6.77
N GLU A 30 10.31 -1.09 7.16
CA GLU A 30 10.17 -2.37 6.43
C GLU A 30 8.71 -2.91 6.46
N PHE A 31 7.76 -2.06 6.07
CA PHE A 31 6.31 -2.26 6.17
C PHE A 31 5.78 -3.40 5.28
N GLY A 32 6.54 -3.81 4.28
CA GLY A 32 6.18 -4.96 3.43
C GLY A 32 6.18 -6.29 4.19
N HIS A 33 6.86 -6.39 5.33
CA HIS A 33 7.22 -7.65 5.97
C HIS A 33 6.63 -7.83 7.38
N GLY A 34 6.29 -9.09 7.72
CA GLY A 34 5.79 -9.49 9.04
C GLY A 34 4.30 -9.25 9.30
N GLY A 35 3.94 -9.22 10.59
CA GLY A 35 2.63 -8.75 11.10
C GLY A 35 1.41 -9.68 10.94
N ASN A 36 1.55 -10.83 10.29
CA ASN A 36 0.51 -11.85 10.20
C ASN A 36 -0.81 -11.39 9.52
N PHE A 37 -0.71 -10.67 8.41
CA PHE A 37 -1.85 -10.00 7.76
C PHE A 37 -2.54 -10.79 6.64
N GLN A 38 -1.95 -11.90 6.18
CA GLN A 38 -2.48 -12.71 5.08
C GLN A 38 -1.99 -14.16 5.14
N ASN A 39 -2.67 -15.08 4.47
CA ASN A 39 -2.33 -16.53 4.43
C ASN A 39 -2.25 -17.10 3.01
N GLU A 40 -2.18 -16.24 1.98
CA GLU A 40 -2.28 -16.62 0.57
C GLU A 40 -0.92 -16.96 -0.06
N HIS A 41 0.12 -16.20 0.29
CA HIS A 41 1.40 -16.27 -0.41
C HIS A 41 2.60 -16.12 0.52
N GLU A 42 3.60 -16.97 0.34
CA GLU A 42 4.88 -16.87 1.05
C GLU A 42 5.70 -15.68 0.54
N CYS A 43 6.47 -15.07 1.44
CA CYS A 43 7.36 -13.96 1.11
C CYS A 43 8.78 -14.47 0.89
N THR A 44 9.50 -13.87 -0.04
CA THR A 44 10.89 -14.20 -0.35
C THR A 44 11.87 -13.78 0.76
N CYS A 45 11.44 -12.93 1.71
CA CYS A 45 12.26 -12.57 2.88
C CYS A 45 12.39 -13.71 3.91
N GLY A 46 11.68 -14.82 3.73
CA GLY A 46 11.70 -15.99 4.63
C GLY A 46 10.65 -15.97 5.73
N LEU A 47 9.96 -14.83 5.95
CA LEU A 47 8.80 -14.74 6.83
C LEU A 47 7.52 -15.17 6.10
N LYS A 48 6.55 -15.63 6.89
CA LYS A 48 5.18 -15.88 6.42
C LYS A 48 4.31 -14.66 6.67
N HIS A 49 3.19 -14.59 5.95
CA HIS A 49 2.09 -13.66 6.25
C HIS A 49 2.40 -12.17 6.10
N CYS A 50 3.48 -11.83 5.38
CA CYS A 50 3.84 -10.48 4.99
C CYS A 50 2.77 -9.89 4.06
N ILE A 51 2.58 -8.56 4.06
CA ILE A 51 1.63 -7.93 3.14
C ILE A 51 2.15 -7.87 1.71
N GLU A 52 3.47 -7.74 1.51
CA GLU A 52 4.09 -7.47 0.21
C GLU A 52 3.68 -8.46 -0.89
N PRO A 53 3.69 -9.79 -0.68
CA PRO A 53 3.32 -10.73 -1.73
C PRO A 53 1.90 -10.50 -2.26
N VAL A 54 0.98 -9.98 -1.44
CA VAL A 54 -0.44 -9.84 -1.82
C VAL A 54 -0.76 -8.42 -2.28
N SER A 55 -0.26 -7.42 -1.55
CA SER A 55 -0.68 -6.03 -1.71
C SER A 55 0.29 -5.15 -2.51
N SER A 56 1.43 -5.69 -2.98
CA SER A 56 2.30 -5.00 -3.94
C SER A 56 1.65 -4.91 -5.32
N ALA A 57 2.22 -4.11 -6.24
CA ALA A 57 1.77 -4.10 -7.63
C ALA A 57 1.84 -5.51 -8.23
N THR A 58 2.95 -6.22 -8.03
CA THR A 58 3.12 -7.61 -8.48
C THR A 58 2.12 -8.56 -7.83
N GLY A 59 1.80 -8.38 -6.55
CA GLY A 59 0.79 -9.15 -5.85
C GLY A 59 -0.63 -8.97 -6.44
N ILE A 60 -1.00 -7.72 -6.72
CA ILE A 60 -2.29 -7.37 -7.32
C ILE A 60 -2.39 -7.90 -8.76
N GLU A 61 -1.34 -7.74 -9.56
CA GLU A 61 -1.26 -8.25 -10.94
C GLU A 61 -1.36 -9.77 -10.99
N ARG A 62 -0.77 -10.47 -10.02
CA ARG A 62 -0.94 -11.91 -9.87
C ARG A 62 -2.40 -12.29 -9.60
N ALA A 63 -3.11 -11.55 -8.75
CA ALA A 63 -4.52 -11.78 -8.48
C ALA A 63 -5.39 -11.55 -9.73
N LEU A 64 -5.13 -10.47 -10.48
CA LEU A 64 -5.79 -10.16 -11.75
C LEU A 64 -5.53 -11.24 -12.79
N THR A 65 -4.27 -11.61 -12.99
CA THR A 65 -3.84 -12.64 -13.95
C THR A 65 -4.49 -13.99 -13.65
N LYS A 66 -4.52 -14.39 -12.37
CA LYS A 66 -5.21 -15.61 -11.92
C LYS A 66 -6.71 -15.56 -12.23
N HIS A 67 -7.34 -14.41 -12.05
CA HIS A 67 -8.77 -14.24 -12.31
C HIS A 67 -9.11 -14.32 -13.80
N PHE A 68 -8.41 -13.54 -14.63
CA PHE A 68 -8.68 -13.46 -16.07
C PHE A 68 -8.05 -14.60 -16.88
N LYS A 69 -7.21 -15.44 -16.26
CA LYS A 69 -6.48 -16.54 -16.90
C LYS A 69 -5.62 -16.10 -18.09
N LYS A 70 -5.15 -14.85 -18.05
CA LYS A 70 -4.20 -14.25 -19.00
C LYS A 70 -3.34 -13.25 -18.26
N GLU A 71 -2.13 -13.01 -18.75
CA GLU A 71 -1.27 -11.96 -18.20
C GLU A 71 -2.04 -10.61 -18.18
N THR A 72 -2.17 -10.05 -16.99
CA THR A 72 -2.96 -8.84 -16.73
C THR A 72 -2.19 -7.96 -15.76
N THR A 73 -1.69 -6.83 -16.25
CA THR A 73 -0.93 -5.83 -15.48
C THR A 73 -1.88 -4.74 -14.96
N LEU A 74 -1.45 -4.00 -13.93
CA LEU A 74 -2.18 -2.84 -13.44
C LEU A 74 -2.32 -1.77 -14.53
N GLU A 75 -1.29 -1.59 -15.36
CA GLU A 75 -1.35 -0.68 -16.51
C GLU A 75 -2.47 -1.10 -17.49
N SER A 76 -2.56 -2.40 -17.79
CA SER A 76 -3.55 -2.90 -18.77
C SER A 76 -5.00 -2.73 -18.32
N VAL A 77 -5.26 -2.66 -17.01
CA VAL A 77 -6.61 -2.52 -16.43
C VAL A 77 -6.86 -1.15 -15.81
N ALA A 78 -5.90 -0.23 -15.84
CA ALA A 78 -5.97 1.05 -15.14
C ALA A 78 -7.19 1.87 -15.57
N GLN A 79 -7.45 1.97 -16.87
CA GLN A 79 -8.57 2.76 -17.38
C GLN A 79 -9.92 2.13 -17.02
N ASP A 80 -10.04 0.79 -17.09
CA ASP A 80 -11.26 0.08 -16.71
C ASP A 80 -11.54 0.23 -15.20
N PHE A 81 -10.50 0.14 -14.37
CA PHE A 81 -10.59 0.41 -12.94
C PHE A 81 -11.05 1.85 -12.66
N ILE A 82 -10.45 2.84 -13.33
CA ILE A 82 -10.82 4.26 -13.19
C ILE A 82 -12.28 4.49 -13.63
N ASN A 83 -12.72 3.80 -14.69
CA ASN A 83 -14.09 3.84 -15.19
C ASN A 83 -15.08 3.08 -14.29
N GLY A 84 -14.61 2.42 -13.22
CA GLY A 84 -15.45 1.77 -12.23
C GLY A 84 -15.83 0.33 -12.57
N ASP A 85 -15.02 -0.39 -13.35
CA ASP A 85 -15.22 -1.83 -13.57
C ASP A 85 -15.29 -2.55 -12.22
N ILE A 86 -16.47 -3.11 -11.95
CA ILE A 86 -16.80 -3.72 -10.65
C ILE A 86 -15.86 -4.89 -10.38
N LYS A 87 -15.52 -5.68 -11.40
CA LYS A 87 -14.77 -6.91 -11.21
C LYS A 87 -13.31 -6.63 -10.88
N ILE A 88 -12.69 -5.72 -11.63
CA ILE A 88 -11.33 -5.26 -11.37
C ILE A 88 -11.27 -4.59 -10.00
N LYS A 89 -12.24 -3.72 -9.68
CA LYS A 89 -12.33 -3.08 -8.36
C LYS A 89 -12.39 -4.10 -7.24
N GLU A 90 -13.21 -5.14 -7.34
CA GLU A 90 -13.30 -6.20 -6.31
C GLU A 90 -11.99 -6.95 -6.10
N ILE A 91 -11.27 -7.27 -7.19
CA ILE A 91 -9.99 -8.00 -7.11
C ILE A 91 -8.94 -7.14 -6.42
N ILE A 92 -8.81 -5.88 -6.86
CA ILE A 92 -7.86 -4.92 -6.27
C ILE A 92 -8.24 -4.66 -4.80
N LYS A 93 -9.53 -4.48 -4.50
CA LYS A 93 -10.02 -4.27 -3.13
C LYS A 93 -9.58 -5.40 -2.21
N LYS A 94 -9.75 -6.66 -2.62
CA LYS A 94 -9.34 -7.84 -1.83
C LYS A 94 -7.83 -7.90 -1.63
N ALA A 95 -7.06 -7.66 -2.68
CA ALA A 95 -5.60 -7.66 -2.61
C ALA A 95 -5.06 -6.56 -1.68
N LEU A 96 -5.81 -5.47 -1.45
CA LEU A 96 -5.44 -4.37 -0.55
C LEU A 96 -5.89 -4.56 0.91
N ILE A 97 -6.67 -5.61 1.25
CA ILE A 97 -7.11 -5.84 2.64
C ILE A 97 -5.92 -6.01 3.61
N PRO A 98 -4.88 -6.80 3.29
CA PRO A 98 -3.71 -6.93 4.18
C PRO A 98 -2.99 -5.59 4.41
N LEU A 99 -2.82 -4.80 3.35
CA LEU A 99 -2.27 -3.44 3.45
C LEU A 99 -3.13 -2.55 4.36
N ALA A 100 -4.45 -2.61 4.25
CA ALA A 100 -5.34 -1.81 5.09
C ALA A 100 -5.21 -2.16 6.59
N HIS A 101 -5.12 -3.44 6.94
CA HIS A 101 -4.85 -3.86 8.31
C HIS A 101 -3.48 -3.37 8.82
N HIS A 102 -2.45 -3.40 7.96
CA HIS A 102 -1.15 -2.86 8.31
C HIS A 102 -1.21 -1.34 8.53
N ILE A 103 -1.85 -0.59 7.63
CA ILE A 103 -2.05 0.85 7.78
C ILE A 103 -2.78 1.17 9.09
N ALA A 104 -3.88 0.47 9.39
CA ALA A 104 -4.62 0.66 10.63
C ALA A 104 -3.76 0.38 11.88
N THR A 105 -2.88 -0.62 11.80
CA THR A 105 -1.91 -0.93 12.86
C THR A 105 -0.91 0.21 13.06
N ILE A 106 -0.40 0.79 11.97
CA ILE A 106 0.52 1.94 12.04
C ILE A 106 -0.19 3.18 12.58
N GLU A 107 -1.42 3.45 12.16
CA GLU A 107 -2.23 4.55 12.70
C GLU A 107 -2.39 4.46 14.22
N LEU A 108 -2.70 3.26 14.73
CA LEU A 108 -2.80 3.01 16.18
C LEU A 108 -1.46 3.13 16.90
N ALA A 109 -0.37 2.69 16.26
CA ALA A 109 0.95 2.65 16.87
C ALA A 109 1.59 4.04 17.01
N ILE A 110 1.43 4.90 16.01
CA ILE A 110 2.18 6.17 15.95
C ILE A 110 1.33 7.41 15.67
N ASN A 111 0.03 7.26 15.40
CA ASN A 111 -0.91 8.35 15.10
C ASN A 111 -0.31 9.40 14.13
N PRO A 112 0.04 9.00 12.90
CA PRO A 112 0.73 9.89 11.98
C PRO A 112 -0.23 10.99 11.49
N GLU A 113 0.30 12.17 11.19
CA GLU A 113 -0.49 13.27 10.60
C GLU A 113 -1.12 12.90 9.24
N ALA A 114 -0.51 11.98 8.51
CA ALA A 114 -1.02 11.46 7.24
C ALA A 114 -0.36 10.12 6.88
N ILE A 115 -1.09 9.32 6.10
CA ILE A 115 -0.56 8.19 5.34
C ILE A 115 -0.35 8.64 3.90
N ILE A 116 0.87 8.51 3.39
CA ILE A 116 1.22 8.90 2.02
C ILE A 116 1.46 7.63 1.19
N ILE A 117 0.77 7.50 0.07
CA ILE A 117 0.90 6.37 -0.86
C ILE A 117 1.64 6.83 -2.13
N GLY A 118 2.77 6.21 -2.42
CA GLY A 118 3.60 6.42 -3.60
C GLY A 118 3.80 5.15 -4.44
N GLY A 119 4.55 5.28 -5.53
CA GLY A 119 4.90 4.16 -6.41
C GLY A 119 3.90 3.88 -7.54
N GLY A 120 4.21 2.89 -8.38
CA GLY A 120 3.59 2.64 -9.70
C GLY A 120 2.05 2.71 -9.73
N PRO A 121 1.34 1.99 -8.86
CA PRO A 121 -0.12 1.96 -8.83
C PRO A 121 -0.77 3.33 -8.60
N THR A 122 -0.06 4.33 -8.08
CA THR A 122 -0.59 5.69 -7.89
C THR A 122 -1.00 6.38 -9.19
N ALA A 123 -0.59 5.86 -10.36
CA ALA A 123 -1.12 6.26 -11.66
C ALA A 123 -2.65 6.07 -11.78
N MET A 124 -3.25 5.15 -11.03
CA MET A 124 -4.71 4.96 -10.96
C MET A 124 -5.42 6.04 -10.13
N GLY A 125 -4.67 6.95 -9.49
CA GLY A 125 -5.16 8.20 -8.92
C GLY A 125 -6.18 8.06 -7.79
N GLU A 126 -7.10 9.02 -7.75
CA GLU A 126 -8.12 9.15 -6.69
C GLU A 126 -8.99 7.89 -6.51
N PRO A 127 -9.40 7.15 -7.56
CA PRO A 127 -10.06 5.85 -7.40
C PRO A 127 -9.29 4.85 -6.53
N LEU A 128 -7.96 4.73 -6.72
CA LEU A 128 -7.14 3.84 -5.89
C LEU A 128 -7.04 4.36 -4.46
N ARG A 129 -6.77 5.67 -4.28
CA ARG A 129 -6.67 6.32 -2.97
C ARG A 129 -7.93 6.07 -2.14
N LYS A 130 -9.11 6.31 -2.73
CA LYS A 130 -10.41 6.07 -2.09
C LYS A 130 -10.61 4.60 -1.75
N LEU A 131 -10.21 3.67 -2.62
CA LEU A 131 -10.35 2.25 -2.34
C LEU A 131 -9.50 1.80 -1.15
N ILE A 132 -8.29 2.33 -1.00
CA ILE A 132 -7.44 2.09 0.18
C ILE A 132 -8.10 2.68 1.42
N GLU A 133 -8.57 3.93 1.35
CA GLU A 133 -9.26 4.60 2.46
C GLU A 133 -10.53 3.85 2.90
N GLU A 134 -11.34 3.38 1.95
CA GLU A 134 -12.50 2.52 2.21
C GLU A 134 -12.07 1.27 2.98
N ASN A 135 -11.04 0.55 2.52
CA ASN A 135 -10.59 -0.66 3.21
C ASN A 135 -10.05 -0.38 4.63
N VAL A 136 -9.32 0.72 4.83
CA VAL A 136 -8.77 1.09 6.14
C VAL A 136 -9.91 1.42 7.12
N LYS A 137 -10.92 2.18 6.67
CA LYS A 137 -12.10 2.52 7.48
C LYS A 137 -12.85 1.28 7.99
N GLU A 138 -12.93 0.21 7.20
CA GLU A 138 -13.59 -1.05 7.62
C GLU A 138 -12.88 -1.77 8.77
N VAL A 139 -11.60 -1.46 9.02
CA VAL A 139 -10.75 -2.18 9.99
C VAL A 139 -10.11 -1.25 11.02
N GLN A 140 -10.61 -0.02 11.13
CA GLN A 140 -10.09 1.02 12.01
C GLN A 140 -11.22 1.68 12.80
N LEU A 141 -10.88 2.28 13.95
CA LEU A 141 -11.78 3.15 14.68
C LEU A 141 -12.10 4.41 13.88
N ASP A 142 -13.39 4.75 13.75
CA ASP A 142 -13.87 5.88 12.95
C ASP A 142 -13.13 7.19 13.23
N PHE A 143 -12.85 7.51 14.50
CA PHE A 143 -12.18 8.76 14.86
C PHE A 143 -10.71 8.80 14.45
N ILE A 144 -10.02 7.65 14.37
CA ILE A 144 -8.62 7.56 13.94
C ILE A 144 -8.52 7.67 12.42
N SER A 145 -9.35 6.91 11.71
CA SER A 145 -9.40 6.97 10.24
C SER A 145 -9.86 8.34 9.73
N SER A 146 -10.68 9.05 10.51
CA SER A 146 -11.10 10.42 10.19
C SER A 146 -10.03 11.47 10.49
N SER A 147 -9.14 11.24 11.45
CA SER A 147 -8.07 12.18 11.80
C SER A 147 -6.79 11.98 10.97
N THR A 148 -6.63 10.83 10.33
CA THR A 148 -5.44 10.48 9.55
C THR A 148 -5.77 10.38 8.06
N PRO A 149 -5.59 11.46 7.27
CA PRO A 149 -5.85 11.42 5.83
C PRO A 149 -4.89 10.48 5.10
N ILE A 150 -5.44 9.75 4.12
CA ILE A 150 -4.65 9.00 3.14
C ILE A 150 -4.50 9.85 1.87
N LEU A 151 -3.26 10.14 1.49
CA LEU A 151 -2.89 11.02 0.38
C LEU A 151 -2.02 10.29 -0.64
N LEU A 152 -2.04 10.75 -1.89
CA LEU A 152 -1.11 10.30 -2.91
C LEU A 152 0.15 11.18 -2.90
N ALA A 153 1.32 10.57 -3.09
CA ALA A 153 2.56 11.30 -3.26
C ALA A 153 2.50 12.18 -4.52
N THR A 154 2.79 13.47 -4.38
CA THR A 154 2.82 14.42 -5.51
C THR A 154 3.94 14.10 -6.51
N THR A 155 5.02 13.48 -6.02
CA THR A 155 6.16 12.99 -6.79
C THR A 155 5.92 11.62 -7.43
N LYS A 156 4.75 10.99 -7.21
CA LYS A 156 4.33 9.72 -7.84
C LYS A 156 5.42 8.63 -7.74
N ASN A 157 5.96 8.18 -8.88
CA ASN A 157 6.98 7.14 -8.97
C ASN A 157 8.38 7.64 -8.63
N ASP A 158 8.61 8.95 -8.69
CA ASP A 158 9.94 9.55 -8.49
C ASP A 158 10.21 9.86 -7.02
N ALA A 159 9.25 9.59 -6.12
CA ALA A 159 9.37 9.88 -4.68
C ALA A 159 10.66 9.33 -4.07
N GLY A 160 11.04 8.09 -4.41
CA GLY A 160 12.28 7.48 -3.95
C GLY A 160 13.52 8.12 -4.55
N VAL A 161 13.47 8.53 -5.82
CA VAL A 161 14.60 9.19 -6.50
C VAL A 161 14.86 10.56 -5.90
N TYR A 162 13.81 11.37 -5.68
CA TYR A 162 13.93 12.64 -5.00
C TYR A 162 14.44 12.48 -3.57
N GLY A 163 13.95 11.47 -2.83
CA GLY A 163 14.42 11.19 -1.48
C GLY A 163 15.90 10.82 -1.41
N ALA A 164 16.42 10.07 -2.39
CA ALA A 164 17.83 9.68 -2.43
C ALA A 164 18.79 10.82 -2.83
N ALA A 165 18.29 11.89 -3.44
CA ALA A 165 19.07 13.04 -3.87
C ALA A 165 19.27 14.10 -2.77
N TYR A 166 18.54 13.99 -1.65
CA TYR A 166 18.61 14.87 -0.47
C TYR A 166 19.40 14.21 0.65
#